data_AF-A0A350P2K7-F1
#
_entry.id   AF-A0A350P2K7-F1
#
_cell.length_a   1.000
_cell.length_b   1.000
_cell.length_c   1.000
_cell.angle_alpha   90.00
_cell.angle_beta   90.00
_cell.angle_gamma   90.00
#
_symmetry.space_group_name_H-M   'P 1'
#
loop_
_entity.id
_entity.type
_entity.pdbx_description
1 polymer ?
#
loop_
_entity_poly.entity_id
_entity_poly.type
_entity_poly.pdbx_seq_one_letter_code
_entity_poly.pdbx_strand_id
1 'polypeptide(L)'
;MELTGIILVVVFFALLLLNVPISISIGVATLLAMLMNMDITPATITIAQRMVGGLNSFALLAIPFFVLSGLIMGRGGIAKRLIECAMALIGALPGGLALVNVVSCMMFGAISGSAVAATSAIGSFMLPEMKKAGYEPNFSAAVTAAAATTGMLIPPSNILIVYAIASGGVSIAALFMAGYIPGIMVGLALMMV
;
A
#
# COMPACT_ATOMS: atom_id res chain seq x y z
N MET A 1 31.02 23.66 0.28
CA MET A 1 30.27 22.43 0.58
C MET A 1 29.37 22.59 1.80
N GLU A 2 29.82 23.18 2.91
CA GLU A 2 28.97 23.31 4.12
C GLU A 2 27.74 24.22 3.95
N LEU A 3 27.90 25.39 3.28
CA LEU A 3 26.80 26.33 3.07
C LEU A 3 25.63 25.74 2.24
N THR A 4 25.97 24.93 1.23
CA THR A 4 24.98 24.25 0.38
C THR A 4 24.12 23.27 1.16
N GLY A 5 24.74 22.52 2.08
CA GLY A 5 24.02 21.60 2.96
C GLY A 5 23.09 22.33 3.92
N ILE A 6 23.56 23.45 4.50
CA ILE A 6 22.75 24.28 5.41
C ILE A 6 21.52 24.83 4.69
N ILE A 7 21.68 25.37 3.47
CA ILE A 7 20.56 25.92 2.70
C ILE A 7 19.54 24.83 2.36
N LEU A 8 20.00 23.65 1.94
CA LEU A 8 19.10 22.54 1.66
C LEU A 8 18.26 22.19 2.88
N VAL A 9 18.88 22.05 4.05
CA VAL A 9 18.19 21.70 5.31
C VAL A 9 17.23 22.82 5.73
N VAL A 10 17.70 24.07 5.77
CA VAL A 10 16.89 25.21 6.24
C VAL A 10 15.69 25.45 5.33
N VAL A 11 15.88 25.46 4.01
CA VAL A 11 14.78 25.65 3.05
C VAL A 11 13.79 24.50 3.14
N PHE A 12 14.26 23.26 3.22
CA PHE A 12 13.38 22.10 3.34
C PHE A 12 12.48 22.19 4.58
N PHE A 13 13.05 22.43 5.76
CA PHE A 13 12.26 22.54 6.99
C PHE A 13 11.37 23.79 7.01
N ALA A 14 11.82 24.92 6.46
CA ALA A 14 10.99 26.12 6.32
C ALA A 14 9.74 25.85 5.46
N LEU A 15 9.88 25.15 4.34
CA LEU A 15 8.75 24.79 3.46
C LEU A 15 7.81 23.78 4.13
N LEU A 16 8.34 22.81 4.90
CA LEU A 16 7.51 21.90 5.67
C LEU A 16 6.68 22.62 6.76
N LEU A 17 7.27 23.58 7.47
CA LEU A 17 6.56 24.39 8.46
C LEU A 17 5.45 25.23 7.82
N LEU A 18 5.59 25.59 6.54
CA LEU A 18 4.57 26.25 5.73
C LEU A 18 3.52 25.28 5.14
N ASN A 19 3.53 24.01 5.54
CA ASN A 19 2.64 22.95 5.02
C ASN A 19 2.76 22.73 3.49
N VAL A 20 3.91 23.04 2.90
CA VAL A 20 4.17 22.76 1.49
C VAL A 20 4.36 21.24 1.31
N PRO A 21 3.76 20.61 0.28
CA PRO A 21 3.95 19.19 0.00
C PRO A 21 5.42 18.78 0.00
N ILE A 22 5.74 17.66 0.64
CA ILE A 22 7.13 17.19 0.85
C ILE A 22 7.89 17.10 -0.48
N SER A 23 7.24 16.62 -1.55
CA SER A 23 7.82 16.51 -2.89
C SER A 23 8.28 17.87 -3.44
N ILE A 24 7.46 18.91 -3.28
CA ILE A 24 7.78 20.28 -3.69
C ILE A 24 8.90 20.84 -2.81
N SER A 25 8.84 20.59 -1.50
CA SER A 25 9.86 21.02 -0.55
C SER A 25 11.24 20.45 -0.89
N ILE A 26 11.33 19.17 -1.24
CA ILE A 26 12.57 18.52 -1.71
C ILE A 26 13.05 19.16 -3.02
N GLY A 27 12.15 19.37 -3.98
CA GLY A 27 12.50 19.94 -5.29
C GLY A 27 13.05 21.35 -5.18
N VAL A 28 12.37 22.23 -4.43
CA VAL A 28 12.78 23.63 -4.25
C VAL A 28 14.06 23.73 -3.41
N ALA A 29 14.18 22.97 -2.32
CA ALA A 29 15.40 22.96 -1.51
C ALA A 29 16.62 22.47 -2.31
N THR A 30 16.44 21.44 -3.13
CA THR A 30 17.50 20.92 -4.02
C THR A 30 17.87 21.94 -5.10
N LEU A 31 16.88 22.60 -5.72
CA LEU A 31 17.11 23.64 -6.72
C LEU A 31 17.91 24.81 -6.15
N LEU A 32 17.48 25.37 -5.03
CA LEU A 32 18.19 26.50 -4.39
C LEU A 32 19.60 26.12 -3.95
N ALA A 33 19.80 24.89 -3.47
CA ALA A 33 21.12 24.40 -3.12
C ALA A 33 22.03 24.22 -4.36
N MET A 34 21.51 23.72 -5.48
CA MET A 34 22.27 23.55 -6.72
C MET A 34 22.66 24.89 -7.35
N LEU A 35 21.79 25.89 -7.29
CA LEU A 35 22.07 27.24 -7.81
C LEU A 35 23.23 27.96 -7.11
N MET A 36 23.68 27.47 -5.95
CA MET A 36 24.88 28.00 -5.28
C MET A 36 26.20 27.59 -5.95
N ASN A 37 26.21 26.47 -6.68
CA ASN A 37 27.43 25.89 -7.25
C ASN A 37 27.35 25.70 -8.77
N MET A 38 26.18 25.92 -9.37
CA MET A 38 25.91 25.72 -10.79
C MET A 38 25.02 26.84 -11.33
N ASP A 39 25.20 27.16 -12.61
CA ASP A 39 24.29 28.07 -13.32
C ASP A 39 22.86 27.52 -13.40
N ILE A 40 21.89 28.42 -13.61
CA ILE A 40 20.46 28.09 -13.72
C ILE A 40 20.19 26.97 -14.74
N THR A 41 20.83 27.04 -15.90
CA THR A 41 20.57 26.10 -17.01
C THR A 41 21.02 24.66 -16.66
N PRO A 42 22.27 24.39 -16.23
CA PRO A 42 22.68 23.08 -15.74
C PRO A 42 21.85 22.58 -14.54
N ALA A 43 21.54 23.45 -13.57
CA ALA A 43 20.83 23.07 -12.36
C ALA A 43 19.40 22.57 -12.67
N THR A 44 18.66 23.31 -13.49
CA THR A 44 17.28 22.96 -13.88
C THR A 44 17.23 21.70 -14.75
N ILE A 45 18.16 21.54 -15.70
CA ILE A 45 18.26 20.33 -16.53
C ILE A 45 18.55 19.09 -15.67
N THR A 46 19.50 19.20 -14.73
CA THR A 46 19.88 18.07 -13.86
C THR A 46 18.70 17.63 -13.00
N ILE A 47 17.95 18.58 -12.43
CA ILE A 47 16.76 18.27 -11.63
C ILE A 47 15.68 17.62 -12.50
N ALA A 48 15.41 18.15 -13.69
CA ALA A 48 14.45 17.56 -14.61
C ALA A 48 14.84 16.13 -14.99
N GLN A 49 16.11 15.87 -15.30
CA GLN A 49 16.61 14.53 -15.59
C GLN A 49 16.50 13.58 -14.39
N ARG A 50 16.79 14.06 -13.16
CA ARG A 50 16.65 13.26 -11.93
C ARG A 50 15.18 12.93 -11.66
N MET A 51 14.27 13.87 -11.90
CA MET A 51 12.82 13.64 -11.78
C MET A 51 12.33 12.59 -12.79
N VAL A 52 12.71 12.72 -14.06
CA VAL A 52 12.36 11.74 -15.11
C VAL A 52 12.97 10.37 -14.82
N GLY A 53 14.24 10.33 -14.38
CA GLY A 53 14.92 9.09 -14.01
C GLY A 53 14.25 8.37 -12.85
N GLY A 54 13.72 9.11 -11.86
CA GLY A 54 12.96 8.54 -10.75
C GLY A 54 11.63 7.90 -11.18
N LEU A 55 10.98 8.45 -12.21
CA LEU A 55 9.77 7.88 -12.80
C LEU A 55 10.05 6.67 -13.69
N ASN A 56 11.25 6.59 -14.28
CA ASN A 56 11.66 5.49 -15.16
C ASN A 56 12.12 4.24 -14.38
N SER A 57 11.30 3.77 -13.46
CA SER A 57 11.55 2.55 -12.68
C SER A 57 10.62 1.44 -13.15
N PHE A 58 11.20 0.31 -13.58
CA PHE A 58 10.44 -0.91 -13.93
C PHE A 58 9.50 -1.35 -12.79
N ALA A 59 9.92 -1.14 -11.55
CA ALA A 59 9.12 -1.47 -10.37
C ALA A 59 7.84 -0.61 -10.27
N LEU A 60 7.83 0.62 -10.78
CA LEU A 60 6.61 1.45 -10.81
C LEU A 60 5.55 0.93 -11.79
N LEU A 61 5.92 0.10 -12.78
CA LEU A 61 4.95 -0.57 -13.65
C LEU A 61 4.12 -1.62 -12.89
N ALA A 62 4.64 -2.15 -11.78
CA ALA A 62 3.90 -3.10 -10.97
C ALA A 62 2.64 -2.47 -10.37
N ILE A 63 2.69 -1.18 -10.00
CA ILE A 63 1.57 -0.44 -9.38
C ILE A 63 0.29 -0.49 -10.24
N PRO A 64 0.28 0.00 -11.51
CA PRO A 64 -0.91 -0.07 -12.34
C PRO A 64 -1.34 -1.50 -12.64
N PHE A 65 -0.41 -2.45 -12.78
CA PHE A 65 -0.75 -3.85 -13.00
C PHE A 65 -1.39 -4.52 -11.78
N PHE A 66 -0.97 -4.21 -10.56
CA PHE A 66 -1.63 -4.68 -9.33
C PHE A 66 -3.03 -4.10 -9.19
N VAL A 67 -3.20 -2.81 -9.47
CA VAL A 67 -4.52 -2.16 -9.46
C VAL A 67 -5.44 -2.80 -10.52
N LEU A 68 -4.93 -2.98 -11.75
CA LEU A 68 -5.68 -3.61 -12.83
C LEU A 68 -6.06 -5.06 -12.48
N SER A 69 -5.11 -5.83 -11.94
CA SER A 69 -5.31 -7.21 -11.48
C SER A 69 -6.40 -7.28 -10.42
N GLY A 70 -6.35 -6.42 -9.39
CA GLY A 70 -7.37 -6.33 -8.35
C GLY A 70 -8.76 -6.00 -8.90
N LEU A 71 -8.85 -5.08 -9.87
CA LEU A 71 -10.10 -4.74 -10.54
C LEU A 71 -10.67 -5.91 -11.36
N ILE A 72 -9.81 -6.61 -12.13
CA ILE A 72 -10.20 -7.80 -12.90
C ILE A 72 -10.67 -8.91 -11.96
N MET A 73 -9.95 -9.16 -10.85
CA MET A 73 -10.30 -10.21 -9.89
C MET A 73 -11.59 -9.92 -9.14
N GLY A 74 -11.80 -8.66 -8.75
CA GLY A 74 -13.03 -8.21 -8.10
C GLY A 74 -14.24 -8.38 -9.02
N ARG A 75 -14.13 -7.96 -10.29
CA ARG A 75 -15.24 -8.08 -11.26
C ARG A 75 -15.39 -9.47 -11.88
N GLY A 76 -14.31 -10.24 -11.95
CA GLY A 76 -14.25 -11.56 -12.59
C GLY A 76 -14.67 -12.73 -11.70
N GLY A 77 -15.13 -12.46 -10.47
CA GLY A 77 -15.65 -13.49 -9.55
C GLY A 77 -14.58 -14.26 -8.76
N ILE A 78 -13.31 -13.89 -8.88
CA ILE A 78 -12.23 -14.50 -8.07
C ILE A 78 -12.44 -14.19 -6.59
N ALA A 79 -12.85 -12.97 -6.25
CA ALA A 79 -13.21 -12.60 -4.88
C ALA A 79 -14.23 -13.57 -4.27
N LYS A 80 -15.30 -13.89 -5.00
CA LYS A 80 -16.32 -14.84 -4.56
C LYS A 80 -15.75 -16.25 -4.33
N ARG A 81 -14.93 -16.74 -5.27
CA ARG A 81 -14.28 -18.06 -5.15
C ARG A 81 -13.33 -18.15 -3.96
N LEU A 82 -12.60 -17.07 -3.66
CA LEU A 82 -11.74 -17.00 -2.47
C LEU A 82 -12.57 -17.05 -1.18
N ILE A 83 -13.70 -16.35 -1.15
CA ILE A 83 -14.63 -16.41 -0.02
C ILE A 83 -15.19 -17.83 0.16
N GLU A 84 -15.62 -18.49 -0.91
CA GLU A 84 -16.09 -19.88 -0.88
C GLU A 84 -14.99 -20.84 -0.39
N CYS A 85 -13.74 -20.62 -0.81
CA CYS A 85 -12.59 -21.39 -0.33
C CYS A 85 -12.35 -21.18 1.17
N ALA A 86 -12.32 -19.92 1.64
CA ALA A 86 -12.16 -19.61 3.06
C ALA A 86 -13.32 -20.19 3.89
N MET A 87 -14.54 -20.14 3.36
CA MET A 87 -15.73 -20.74 3.98
C MET A 87 -15.60 -22.25 4.13
N ALA A 88 -15.05 -22.95 3.14
CA ALA A 88 -14.79 -24.38 3.22
C ALA A 88 -13.69 -24.74 4.23
N LEU A 89 -12.69 -23.86 4.44
CA LEU A 89 -11.56 -24.12 5.34
C LEU A 89 -11.91 -23.88 6.81
N ILE A 90 -12.60 -22.78 7.12
CA ILE A 90 -12.77 -22.28 8.48
C ILE A 90 -14.19 -21.80 8.81
N GLY A 91 -15.14 -21.89 7.88
CA GLY A 91 -16.51 -21.41 8.07
C GLY A 91 -17.31 -22.19 9.11
N ALA A 92 -16.91 -23.43 9.42
CA ALA A 92 -17.55 -24.25 10.45
C ALA A 92 -17.19 -23.84 11.90
N LEU A 93 -16.22 -22.94 12.07
CA LEU A 93 -15.80 -22.46 13.39
C LEU A 93 -16.83 -21.48 13.99
N PRO A 94 -16.91 -21.36 15.32
CA PRO A 94 -17.70 -20.31 15.97
C PRO A 94 -17.25 -18.93 15.48
N GLY A 95 -18.19 -18.07 15.08
CA GLY A 95 -17.85 -16.79 14.45
C GLY A 95 -17.37 -16.91 13.00
N GLY A 96 -17.62 -18.05 12.34
CA GLY A 96 -17.05 -18.42 11.05
C GLY A 96 -17.10 -17.35 9.97
N LEU A 97 -18.17 -16.55 9.86
CA LEU A 97 -18.25 -15.48 8.86
C LEU A 97 -17.22 -14.35 9.10
N ALA A 98 -16.94 -13.99 10.35
CA ALA A 98 -15.92 -12.98 10.66
C ALA A 98 -14.51 -13.51 10.32
N LEU A 99 -14.24 -14.78 10.66
CA LEU A 99 -12.97 -15.44 10.34
C LEU A 99 -12.78 -15.60 8.82
N VAL A 100 -13.84 -16.01 8.11
CA VAL A 100 -13.86 -16.11 6.64
C VAL A 100 -13.60 -14.75 6.01
N ASN A 101 -14.16 -13.67 6.56
CA ASN A 101 -13.89 -12.32 6.09
C ASN A 101 -12.40 -11.97 6.21
N VAL A 102 -11.79 -12.25 7.36
CA VAL A 102 -10.36 -11.99 7.60
C VAL A 102 -9.49 -12.77 6.62
N VAL A 103 -9.71 -14.08 6.48
CA VAL A 103 -8.93 -14.93 5.57
C VAL A 103 -9.14 -14.54 4.12
N SER A 104 -10.37 -14.21 3.72
CA SER A 104 -10.68 -13.75 2.36
C SER A 104 -9.98 -12.43 2.04
N CYS A 105 -9.94 -11.49 2.99
CA CYS A 105 -9.18 -10.25 2.88
C CYS A 105 -7.67 -10.50 2.81
N MET A 106 -7.13 -11.44 3.58
CA MET A 106 -5.72 -11.84 3.49
C MET A 106 -5.38 -12.42 2.11
N MET A 107 -6.19 -13.35 1.61
CA MET A 107 -5.95 -14.00 0.30
C MET A 107 -6.12 -13.02 -0.87
N PHE A 108 -7.23 -12.28 -0.92
CA PHE A 108 -7.49 -11.32 -2.00
C PHE A 108 -6.54 -10.13 -1.92
N GLY A 109 -6.26 -9.68 -0.71
CA GLY A 109 -5.33 -8.61 -0.42
C GLY A 109 -3.91 -8.92 -0.89
N ALA A 110 -3.43 -10.14 -0.62
CA ALA A 110 -2.13 -10.61 -1.08
C ALA A 110 -1.99 -10.59 -2.61
N ILE A 111 -3.09 -10.68 -3.37
CA ILE A 111 -3.02 -10.68 -4.83
C ILE A 111 -3.24 -9.27 -5.39
N SER A 112 -4.16 -8.51 -4.81
CA SER A 112 -4.52 -7.16 -5.27
C SER A 112 -3.58 -6.06 -4.77
N GLY A 113 -2.87 -6.29 -3.66
CA GLY A 113 -2.00 -5.32 -3.01
C GLY A 113 -2.72 -4.02 -2.58
N SER A 114 -4.04 -4.05 -2.41
CA SER A 114 -4.87 -2.87 -2.16
C SER A 114 -5.98 -3.13 -1.14
N ALA A 115 -5.93 -2.41 -0.02
CA ALA A 115 -6.98 -2.47 1.00
C ALA A 115 -8.33 -1.96 0.46
N VAL A 116 -8.35 -0.90 -0.34
CA VAL A 116 -9.59 -0.34 -0.91
C VAL A 116 -10.25 -1.35 -1.85
N ALA A 117 -9.45 -2.04 -2.67
CA ALA A 117 -9.96 -3.09 -3.56
C ALA A 117 -10.50 -4.28 -2.76
N ALA A 118 -9.78 -4.73 -1.73
CA ALA A 118 -10.21 -5.82 -0.85
C ALA A 118 -11.52 -5.48 -0.12
N THR A 119 -11.62 -4.30 0.50
CA THR A 119 -12.85 -3.85 1.18
C THR A 119 -14.03 -3.79 0.22
N SER A 120 -13.82 -3.32 -1.00
CA SER A 120 -14.90 -3.20 -1.99
C SER A 120 -15.33 -4.57 -2.53
N ALA A 121 -14.38 -5.44 -2.88
CA ALA A 121 -14.66 -6.74 -3.48
C ALA A 121 -15.16 -7.77 -2.46
N ILE A 122 -14.50 -7.89 -1.30
CA ILE A 122 -14.89 -8.82 -0.25
C ILE A 122 -16.10 -8.29 0.53
N GLY A 123 -16.08 -7.01 0.91
CA GLY A 123 -17.16 -6.40 1.69
C GLY A 123 -18.50 -6.36 0.96
N SER A 124 -18.52 -6.22 -0.38
CA SER A 124 -19.77 -6.26 -1.15
C SER A 124 -20.50 -7.61 -1.07
N PHE A 125 -19.78 -8.69 -0.76
CA PHE A 125 -20.36 -10.01 -0.50
C PHE A 125 -20.52 -10.30 0.99
N MET A 126 -19.48 -10.03 1.80
CA MET A 126 -19.45 -10.41 3.21
C MET A 126 -20.36 -9.55 4.09
N LEU A 127 -20.45 -8.23 3.89
CA LEU A 127 -21.26 -7.37 4.76
C LEU A 127 -22.76 -7.72 4.72
N PRO A 128 -23.39 -7.95 3.55
CA PRO A 128 -24.76 -8.43 3.50
C PRO A 128 -24.96 -9.80 4.18
N GLU A 129 -24.04 -10.75 3.98
CA GLU A 129 -24.14 -12.09 4.56
C GLU A 129 -23.95 -12.08 6.09
N MET A 130 -23.00 -11.30 6.59
CA MET A 130 -22.82 -11.09 8.04
C MET A 130 -24.07 -10.46 8.66
N LYS A 131 -24.68 -9.47 7.99
CA LYS A 131 -25.95 -8.86 8.45
C LYS A 131 -27.09 -9.88 8.52
N LYS A 132 -27.23 -10.75 7.51
CA LYS A 132 -28.24 -11.83 7.52
C LYS A 132 -28.02 -12.84 8.65
N ALA A 133 -26.76 -13.11 8.98
CA ALA A 133 -26.37 -13.97 10.09
C ALA A 133 -26.46 -13.30 11.47
N GLY A 134 -26.95 -12.05 11.55
CA GLY A 134 -27.18 -11.35 12.81
C GLY A 134 -25.97 -10.61 13.40
N TYR A 135 -24.90 -10.41 12.62
CA TYR A 135 -23.78 -9.60 13.07
C TYR A 135 -24.14 -8.11 13.10
N GLU A 136 -23.63 -7.40 14.11
CA GLU A 136 -23.74 -5.95 14.24
C GLU A 136 -23.08 -5.25 13.03
N PRO A 137 -23.78 -4.33 12.32
CA PRO A 137 -23.23 -3.66 11.14
C PRO A 137 -21.90 -2.94 11.41
N ASN A 138 -21.76 -2.34 12.60
CA ASN A 138 -20.54 -1.66 13.03
C ASN A 138 -19.37 -2.64 13.16
N PHE A 139 -19.62 -3.81 13.75
CA PHE A 139 -18.62 -4.88 13.87
C PHE A 139 -18.22 -5.39 12.49
N SER A 140 -19.18 -5.71 11.62
CA SER A 140 -18.92 -6.20 10.25
C SER A 140 -18.08 -5.20 9.44
N ALA A 141 -18.39 -3.90 9.53
CA ALA A 141 -17.62 -2.86 8.87
C ALA A 141 -16.20 -2.74 9.44
N ALA A 142 -16.07 -2.74 10.77
CA ALA A 142 -14.78 -2.63 11.46
C ALA A 142 -13.85 -3.80 11.14
N VAL A 143 -14.34 -5.05 11.23
CA VAL A 143 -13.53 -6.24 10.94
C VAL A 143 -13.12 -6.28 9.47
N THR A 144 -14.00 -5.89 8.54
CA THR A 144 -13.67 -5.83 7.11
C THR A 144 -12.62 -4.76 6.83
N ALA A 145 -12.78 -3.57 7.40
CA ALA A 145 -11.84 -2.47 7.21
C ALA A 145 -10.45 -2.82 7.79
N ALA A 146 -10.42 -3.41 8.99
CA ALA A 146 -9.18 -3.84 9.62
C ALA A 146 -8.52 -4.99 8.82
N ALA A 147 -9.28 -6.03 8.47
CA ALA A 147 -8.75 -7.17 7.73
C ALA A 147 -8.26 -6.80 6.33
N ALA A 148 -8.90 -5.87 5.63
CA ALA A 148 -8.44 -5.43 4.32
C ALA A 148 -7.00 -4.88 4.34
N THR A 149 -6.53 -4.36 5.49
CA THR A 149 -5.17 -3.85 5.63
C THR A 149 -4.10 -4.93 5.62
N THR A 150 -4.43 -6.18 5.99
CA THR A 150 -3.46 -7.28 5.96
C THR A 150 -2.99 -7.58 4.54
N GLY A 151 -3.85 -7.31 3.55
CA GLY A 151 -3.51 -7.39 2.13
C GLY A 151 -2.39 -6.46 1.67
N MET A 152 -2.11 -5.41 2.44
CA MET A 152 -1.00 -4.49 2.16
C MET A 152 0.34 -5.04 2.67
N LEU A 153 0.31 -5.99 3.60
CA LEU A 153 1.49 -6.60 4.22
C LEU A 153 1.86 -7.93 3.56
N ILE A 154 0.85 -8.78 3.29
CA ILE A 154 1.08 -10.10 2.70
C ILE A 154 1.43 -9.91 1.21
N PRO A 155 2.59 -10.39 0.76
CA PRO A 155 2.98 -10.22 -0.65
C PRO A 155 2.21 -11.14 -1.61
N PRO A 156 2.14 -10.76 -2.90
CA PRO A 156 2.67 -9.51 -3.47
C PRO A 156 1.93 -8.21 -3.08
N SER A 157 2.68 -7.16 -2.73
CA SER A 157 2.11 -5.88 -2.27
C SER A 157 2.73 -4.67 -2.99
N ASN A 158 1.86 -3.82 -3.53
CA ASN A 158 2.22 -2.55 -4.13
C ASN A 158 2.97 -1.63 -3.15
N ILE A 159 2.54 -1.57 -1.89
CA ILE A 159 3.12 -0.67 -0.88
C ILE A 159 4.58 -1.02 -0.59
N LEU A 160 4.91 -2.31 -0.54
CA LEU A 160 6.29 -2.77 -0.35
C LEU A 160 7.19 -2.36 -1.53
N ILE A 161 6.65 -2.34 -2.76
CA ILE A 161 7.38 -1.88 -3.95
C ILE A 161 7.65 -0.38 -3.89
N VAL A 162 6.64 0.42 -3.53
CA VAL A 162 6.81 1.88 -3.36
C VAL A 162 7.85 2.16 -2.27
N TYR A 163 7.79 1.44 -1.15
CA TYR A 163 8.75 1.56 -0.07
C TYR A 163 10.18 1.22 -0.51
N ALA A 164 10.36 0.13 -1.27
CA ALA A 164 11.65 -0.30 -1.79
C ALA A 164 12.34 0.82 -2.59
N ILE A 165 11.57 1.49 -3.45
CA ILE A 165 12.05 2.59 -4.31
C ILE A 165 12.34 3.82 -3.45
N ALA A 166 11.41 4.20 -2.56
CA ALA A 166 11.54 5.38 -1.72
C ALA A 166 12.73 5.31 -0.75
N SER A 167 13.04 4.10 -0.26
CA SER A 167 14.13 3.88 0.71
C SER A 167 15.51 3.70 0.06
N GLY A 168 15.65 3.97 -1.24
CA GLY A 168 16.93 3.92 -1.94
C GLY A 168 17.25 2.59 -2.63
N GLY A 169 16.23 1.81 -2.99
CA GLY A 169 16.39 0.59 -3.79
C GLY A 169 16.60 -0.69 -2.99
N VAL A 170 15.98 -0.80 -1.81
CA VAL A 170 15.97 -2.05 -1.02
C VAL A 170 15.41 -3.19 -1.88
N SER A 171 15.90 -4.42 -1.66
CA SER A 171 15.43 -5.56 -2.45
C SER A 171 13.93 -5.81 -2.23
N ILE A 172 13.16 -5.72 -3.32
CA ILE A 172 11.72 -6.04 -3.33
C ILE A 172 11.49 -7.49 -2.90
N ALA A 173 12.34 -8.41 -3.36
CA ALA A 173 12.26 -9.82 -2.98
C ALA A 173 12.47 -10.02 -1.47
N ALA A 174 13.42 -9.29 -0.88
CA ALA A 174 13.64 -9.34 0.56
C ALA A 174 12.44 -8.77 1.34
N LEU A 175 11.86 -7.66 0.88
CA LEU A 175 10.66 -7.09 1.48
C LEU A 175 9.44 -8.02 1.36
N PHE A 176 9.30 -8.71 0.24
CA PHE A 176 8.24 -9.72 0.08
C PHE A 176 8.45 -10.86 1.08
N MET A 177 9.64 -11.45 1.13
CA MET A 177 9.93 -12.49 2.12
C MET A 177 9.69 -12.02 3.56
N ALA A 178 10.07 -10.78 3.88
CA ALA A 178 9.86 -10.19 5.19
C ALA A 178 8.38 -9.88 5.49
N GLY A 179 7.55 -9.65 4.48
CA GLY A 179 6.13 -9.27 4.64
C GLY A 179 5.21 -10.42 5.05
N TYR A 180 5.55 -11.67 4.74
CA TYR A 180 4.71 -12.83 5.06
C TYR A 180 4.47 -12.97 6.56
N ILE A 181 5.53 -12.93 7.37
CA ILE A 181 5.45 -13.10 8.82
C ILE A 181 4.53 -12.04 9.47
N PRO A 182 4.78 -10.73 9.34
CA PRO A 182 3.94 -9.70 9.95
C PRO A 182 2.52 -9.72 9.37
N GLY A 183 2.35 -9.95 8.07
CA GLY A 183 1.02 -10.01 7.45
C GLY A 183 0.16 -11.14 8.00
N ILE A 184 0.73 -12.34 8.15
CA ILE A 184 0.04 -13.49 8.75
C ILE A 184 -0.22 -13.24 10.23
N MET A 185 0.75 -12.67 10.97
CA MET A 185 0.57 -12.35 12.39
C MET A 185 -0.59 -11.37 12.62
N VAL A 186 -0.71 -10.31 11.82
CA VAL A 186 -1.83 -9.36 11.92
C VAL A 186 -3.14 -10.05 11.57
N GLY A 187 -3.18 -10.89 10.54
CA GLY A 187 -4.36 -11.67 10.18
C GLY A 187 -4.82 -12.59 11.32
N LEU A 188 -3.90 -13.34 11.92
CA LEU A 188 -4.18 -14.19 13.07
C LEU A 188 -4.61 -13.38 14.30
N ALA A 189 -4.01 -12.21 14.53
CA ALA A 189 -4.41 -11.32 15.61
C ALA A 189 -5.86 -10.84 15.44
N LEU A 190 -6.27 -10.51 14.22
CA LEU A 190 -7.66 -10.14 13.92
C LEU A 190 -8.63 -11.31 14.07
N MET A 191 -8.20 -12.55 13.82
CA MET A 191 -9.02 -13.75 14.03
C MET A 191 -9.25 -14.07 15.51
N MET A 192 -8.44 -13.52 16.41
CA MET A 192 -8.59 -13.71 17.87
C MET A 192 -9.58 -12.71 18.50
N VAL A 193 -10.03 -11.69 17.76
CA VAL A 193 -10.97 -10.65 18.20
C VAL A 193 -12.40 -11.03 17.82
#